data_AF-A0A1A7X0R2-F1
#
_entry.id   AF-A0A1A7X0R2-F1
#
_cell.length_a   1.000
_cell.length_b   1.000
_cell.length_c   1.000
_cell.angle_alpha   90.00
_cell.angle_beta   90.00
_cell.angle_gamma   90.00
#
_symmetry.space_group_name_H-M   'P 1'
#
loop_
_entity.id
_entity.type
_entity.pdbx_description
1 polymer ?
#
loop_
_entity_poly.entity_id
_entity_poly.type
_entity_poly.pdbx_seq_one_letter_code
_entity_poly.pdbx_strand_id
1 'polypeptide(L)'
;GKDNRVVHLHSTQKRTPIYGFIACCRSVIGIYEDLVEHPAALCRYLLTYKLSQDHLELFFSAIRACGGYNNNPNVRQFRGAYKRLLV
;
A
#
# COMPACT_ATOMS: atom_id res chain seq x y z
N GLY A 1 -23.48 -0.62 -37.43
CA GLY A 1 -22.07 -0.92 -37.12
C GLY A 1 -21.71 -0.24 -35.82
N LYS A 2 -21.22 -0.97 -34.82
CA LYS A 2 -20.73 -0.35 -33.58
C LYS A 2 -19.41 0.34 -33.90
N ASP A 3 -19.37 1.66 -33.74
CA ASP A 3 -18.20 2.50 -33.97
C ASP A 3 -17.09 2.05 -33.01
N ASN A 4 -16.04 1.43 -33.55
CA ASN A 4 -15.02 0.72 -32.79
C ASN A 4 -13.91 1.69 -32.34
N ARG A 5 -14.29 2.79 -31.68
CA ARG A 5 -13.32 3.78 -31.18
C ARG A 5 -12.59 3.21 -29.97
N VAL A 6 -11.28 3.01 -30.12
CA VAL A 6 -10.40 2.66 -29.00
C VAL A 6 -10.38 3.84 -28.03
N VAL A 7 -11.00 3.67 -26.86
CA VAL A 7 -10.96 4.66 -25.79
C VAL A 7 -9.77 4.34 -24.89
N HIS A 8 -8.85 5.29 -24.73
CA HIS A 8 -7.72 5.11 -23.82
C HIS A 8 -8.21 5.03 -22.37
N LEU A 9 -7.70 4.06 -21.60
CA LEU A 9 -8.20 3.82 -20.25
C LEU A 9 -8.00 5.02 -19.30
N HIS A 10 -6.97 5.85 -19.52
CA HIS A 10 -6.69 7.06 -18.73
C HIS A 10 -7.70 8.19 -18.94
N SER A 11 -8.46 8.19 -20.04
CA SER A 11 -9.50 9.18 -20.32
C SER A 11 -10.88 8.76 -19.80
N THR A 12 -10.97 7.61 -19.11
CA THR A 12 -12.23 7.08 -18.54
C THR A 12 -12.32 7.30 -17.03
N GLN A 13 -13.46 6.95 -16.42
CA GLN A 13 -13.60 6.90 -14.96
C GLN A 13 -12.68 5.87 -14.29
N LYS A 14 -12.12 4.91 -15.04
CA LYS A 14 -11.20 3.87 -14.54
C LYS A 14 -9.72 4.30 -14.58
N ARG A 15 -9.46 5.61 -14.62
CA ARG A 15 -8.11 6.17 -14.75
C ARG A 15 -7.25 6.10 -13.49
N THR A 16 -7.87 6.01 -12.30
CA THR A 16 -7.19 6.01 -11.00
C THR A 16 -6.00 5.05 -10.89
N PRO A 17 -6.10 3.75 -11.24
CA PRO A 17 -4.95 2.85 -11.17
C PRO A 17 -3.79 3.26 -12.08
N ILE A 18 -4.06 3.88 -13.23
CA ILE A 18 -3.01 4.35 -14.15
C ILE A 18 -2.24 5.51 -13.54
N TYR A 19 -2.97 6.52 -13.04
CA TYR A 19 -2.34 7.66 -12.35
C TYR A 19 -1.62 7.21 -11.08
N GLY A 20 -2.19 6.28 -10.33
CA GLY A 20 -1.57 5.70 -9.14
C GLY A 20 -0.26 4.97 -9.47
N PHE A 21 -0.23 4.19 -10.56
CA PHE A 21 0.99 3.52 -11.01
C PHE A 21 2.07 4.51 -11.44
N ILE A 22 1.73 5.51 -12.25
CA ILE A 22 2.67 6.56 -12.68
C ILE A 22 3.21 7.34 -11.48
N ALA A 23 2.33 7.72 -10.55
CA ALA A 23 2.71 8.44 -9.32
C ALA A 23 3.64 7.58 -8.44
N CYS A 24 3.34 6.28 -8.30
CA CYS A 24 4.17 5.33 -7.57
C CYS A 24 5.60 5.27 -8.16
N CYS A 25 5.72 5.06 -9.48
CA CYS A 25 7.03 5.01 -10.14
C CYS A 25 7.84 6.30 -9.93
N ARG A 26 7.21 7.46 -10.12
CA ARG A 26 7.87 8.76 -9.88
C ARG A 26 8.30 8.94 -8.43
N SER A 27 7.45 8.54 -7.50
CA SER A 27 7.75 8.66 -6.06
C SER A 27 8.91 7.76 -5.63
N VAL A 28 8.97 6.51 -6.13
CA VAL A 28 10.05 5.57 -5.80
C VAL A 28 11.40 6.09 -6.31
N ILE A 29 11.44 6.68 -7.52
CA ILE A 29 12.65 7.31 -8.06
C ILE A 29 13.08 8.47 -7.17
N GLY A 30 12.17 9.41 -6.85
CA GLY A 30 12.51 10.55 -6.00
C GLY A 30 12.98 10.15 -4.59
N ILE A 31 12.34 9.16 -3.97
CA ILE A 31 12.78 8.62 -2.67
C ILE A 31 14.19 8.02 -2.78
N TYR A 32 14.52 7.35 -3.88
CA TYR A 32 15.85 6.79 -4.09
C TYR A 32 16.91 7.88 -4.28
N GLU A 33 16.62 8.89 -5.09
CA GLU A 33 17.50 10.05 -5.29
C GLU A 33 17.80 10.74 -3.94
N ASP A 34 16.77 10.98 -3.13
CA ASP A 34 16.90 11.68 -1.83
C ASP A 34 17.60 10.84 -0.75
N LEU A 35 17.30 9.55 -0.66
CA LEU A 35 17.74 8.71 0.46
C LEU A 35 18.98 7.85 0.15
N VAL A 36 19.33 7.67 -1.12
CA VAL A 36 20.42 6.78 -1.55
C VAL A 36 21.47 7.51 -2.39
N GLU A 37 21.07 8.30 -3.39
CA GLU A 37 22.05 8.98 -4.27
C GLU A 37 22.57 10.30 -3.72
N HIS A 38 21.80 10.97 -2.86
CA HIS A 38 22.18 12.25 -2.28
C HIS A 38 23.55 12.15 -1.57
N PRO A 39 24.47 13.14 -1.70
CA PRO A 39 25.80 13.05 -1.10
C PRO A 39 25.81 12.87 0.43
N ALA A 40 24.75 13.32 1.11
CA ALA A 40 24.53 13.13 2.54
C ALA A 40 23.56 11.98 2.88
N ALA A 41 23.28 11.09 1.91
CA ALA A 41 22.39 9.95 2.07
C ALA A 41 22.87 9.01 3.18
N LEU A 42 21.92 8.53 3.98
CA LEU A 42 22.19 7.59 5.07
C LEU A 42 21.95 6.14 4.65
N CYS A 43 21.24 5.89 3.53
CA CYS A 43 20.87 4.56 3.08
C CYS A 43 21.73 4.12 1.89
N ARG A 44 22.22 2.87 1.93
CA ARG A 44 23.00 2.27 0.82
C ARG A 44 22.11 1.78 -0.34
N TYR A 45 20.86 1.44 -0.05
CA TYR A 45 19.89 0.94 -1.00
C TYR A 45 18.47 1.15 -0.45
N LEU A 46 17.47 1.11 -1.34
CA LEU A 46 16.07 1.26 -0.99
C LEU A 46 15.35 -0.09 -0.96
N LEU A 47 14.80 -0.46 0.20
CA LEU A 47 13.93 -1.63 0.33
C LEU A 47 12.49 -1.26 -0.02
N THR A 48 12.13 -1.31 -1.30
CA THR A 48 10.79 -0.90 -1.79
C THR A 48 9.64 -1.65 -1.12
N TYR A 49 9.85 -2.90 -0.69
CA TYR A 49 8.86 -3.65 0.09
C TYR A 49 8.50 -2.97 1.43
N LYS A 50 9.42 -2.24 2.06
CA LYS A 50 9.14 -1.46 3.29
C LYS A 50 8.23 -0.26 3.05
N LEU A 51 8.06 0.17 1.80
CA LEU A 51 7.13 1.21 1.41
C LEU A 51 5.72 0.65 1.09
N SER A 52 5.56 -0.68 1.04
CA SER A 52 4.29 -1.33 0.75
C SER A 52 3.36 -1.36 1.97
N GLN A 53 2.04 -1.29 1.70
CA GLN A 53 0.98 -1.47 2.71
C GLN A 53 0.90 -2.91 3.26
N ASP A 54 1.60 -3.87 2.65
CA ASP A 54 1.57 -5.29 3.03
C ASP A 54 1.76 -5.53 4.53
N HIS A 55 2.66 -4.79 5.19
CA HIS A 55 2.85 -4.88 6.64
C HIS A 55 1.57 -4.55 7.45
N LEU A 56 0.77 -3.58 6.99
CA LEU A 56 -0.51 -3.23 7.60
C LEU A 56 -1.58 -4.30 7.32
N GLU A 57 -1.58 -4.89 6.12
CA GLU A 57 -2.51 -5.97 5.77
C GLU A 57 -2.23 -7.25 6.57
N LEU A 58 -0.95 -7.59 6.76
CA LEU A 58 -0.50 -8.67 7.64
C LEU A 58 -0.92 -8.39 9.09
N PHE A 59 -0.74 -7.16 9.58
CA PHE A 59 -1.16 -6.77 10.91
C PHE A 59 -2.68 -6.92 11.11
N PHE A 60 -3.49 -6.46 10.16
CA PHE A 60 -4.93 -6.66 10.24
C PHE A 60 -5.34 -8.13 10.13
N SER A 61 -4.59 -8.94 9.39
CA SER A 61 -4.81 -10.39 9.35
C SER A 61 -4.57 -11.03 10.73
N ALA A 62 -3.53 -10.62 11.45
CA ALA A 62 -3.29 -11.06 12.84
C ALA A 62 -4.42 -10.61 13.79
N ILE A 63 -4.95 -9.40 13.62
CA ILE A 63 -6.11 -8.92 14.40
C ILE A 63 -7.34 -9.80 14.16
N ARG A 64 -7.64 -10.14 12.90
CA ARG A 64 -8.78 -11.01 12.55
C ARG A 64 -8.60 -12.43 13.10
N ALA A 65 -7.38 -12.93 13.15
CA ALA A 65 -7.06 -14.25 13.72
C ALA A 65 -7.31 -14.32 15.24
N CYS A 66 -7.24 -13.20 15.97
CA CYS A 66 -7.50 -13.17 17.41
C CYS A 66 -8.94 -13.51 17.81
N GLY A 67 -9.90 -13.42 16.87
CA GLY A 67 -11.32 -13.69 17.09
C GLY A 67 -11.74 -15.16 16.92
N GLY A 68 -10.81 -16.07 16.65
CA GLY A 68 -11.12 -17.48 16.38
C GLY A 68 -12.06 -17.61 15.17
N TYR A 69 -13.26 -18.15 15.38
CA TYR A 69 -14.30 -18.26 14.35
C TYR A 69 -14.94 -16.91 13.96
N ASN A 70 -14.64 -15.81 14.65
CA ASN A 70 -15.09 -14.47 14.27
C ASN A 70 -13.95 -13.65 13.64
N ASN A 71 -13.87 -13.65 12.31
CA ASN A 71 -12.90 -12.86 11.55
C ASN A 71 -13.33 -11.39 11.32
N ASN A 72 -14.50 -10.97 11.81
CA ASN A 72 -14.99 -9.59 11.71
C ASN A 72 -15.22 -9.01 13.12
N PRO A 73 -14.15 -8.55 13.79
CA PRO A 73 -14.24 -8.06 15.16
C PRO A 73 -15.03 -6.74 15.23
N ASN A 74 -15.84 -6.58 16.28
CA ASN A 74 -16.38 -5.27 16.63
C ASN A 74 -15.29 -4.36 17.22
N VAL A 75 -15.59 -3.08 17.41
CA VAL A 75 -14.62 -2.07 17.88
C VAL A 75 -13.97 -2.45 19.23
N ARG A 76 -14.72 -3.07 20.16
CA ARG A 76 -14.16 -3.51 21.45
C ARG A 76 -13.19 -4.67 21.29
N GLN A 77 -13.53 -5.64 20.44
CA GLN A 77 -12.68 -6.79 20.10
C GLN A 77 -11.41 -6.33 19.37
N PHE A 78 -11.55 -5.44 18.38
CA PHE A 78 -10.41 -4.84 17.68
C PHE A 78 -9.47 -4.14 18.66
N ARG A 79 -9.98 -3.29 19.55
CA ARG A 79 -9.18 -2.61 20.56
C ARG A 79 -8.45 -3.59 21.49
N GLY A 80 -9.11 -4.68 21.87
CA GLY A 80 -8.50 -5.74 22.68
C GLY A 80 -7.36 -6.46 21.95
N ALA A 81 -7.59 -6.88 20.70
CA ALA A 81 -6.59 -7.54 19.87
C ALA A 81 -5.41 -6.61 19.54
N TYR A 82 -5.68 -5.35 19.20
CA TYR A 82 -4.67 -4.33 18.94
C TYR A 82 -3.74 -4.15 20.15
N LYS A 83 -4.29 -4.00 21.36
CA LYS A 83 -3.47 -3.92 22.58
C LYS A 83 -2.63 -5.17 22.80
N ARG A 84 -3.19 -6.36 22.56
CA ARG A 84 -2.48 -7.64 22.72
C ARG A 84 -1.35 -7.85 21.72
N LEU A 85 -1.47 -7.30 20.51
CA LEU A 85 -0.46 -7.46 19.46
C LEU A 85 0.67 -6.41 19.56
N LEU A 86 0.46 -5.35 20.33
CA LEU A 86 1.44 -4.28 20.53
C LEU A 86 2.21 -4.35 21.84
N VAL A 87 1.68 -5.08 22.83
CA VAL A 87 2.21 -5.20 24.21
C VAL A 87 2.49 -6.66 24.47
#